data_AF-A0A954EAR6-F1
#
_entry.id   AF-A0A954EAR6-F1
#
_cell.length_a   1.000
_cell.length_b   1.000
_cell.length_c   1.000
_cell.angle_alpha   90.00
_cell.angle_beta   90.00
_cell.angle_gamma   90.00
#
_symmetry.space_group_name_H-M   'P 1'
#
loop_
_entity.id
_entity.type
_entity.pdbx_description
1 polymer ?
#
loop_
_entity_poly.entity_id
_entity_poly.type
_entity_poly.pdbx_seq_one_letter_code
_entity_poly.pdbx_strand_id
1 'polypeptide(L)'
;RRPLHMVMARGTLPSFQGHCIDGAQTRLTITSECLDRNRTIWQLGGQIAEQGVNSSPEDLVRHAVAELKATLPSIDVDSLEFATYRIDRAERKSRLGMRPDSPQIQRVQNVITCWPTKLAFAPRVAEKIAHLLKSELQIPGTNPDWAPARPADWTIPAVAQAPWEQDLTWYNGAGMPQETPLAKAG
;
A
#
# COMPACT_ATOMS: atom_id res chain seq x y z
N ARG A 1 8.41 11.40 -9.37
CA ARG A 1 7.90 10.41 -8.39
C ARG A 1 6.44 10.12 -8.76
N ARG A 2 5.86 9.00 -8.32
CA ARG A 2 4.44 8.68 -8.56
C ARG A 2 3.70 8.67 -7.21
N PRO A 3 3.44 9.85 -6.63
CA PRO A 3 2.80 9.96 -5.32
C PRO A 3 1.38 9.40 -5.35
N LEU A 4 0.90 9.08 -4.15
CA LEU A 4 -0.47 8.75 -3.82
C LEU A 4 -0.84 9.51 -2.55
N HIS A 5 -2.10 9.95 -2.46
CA HIS A 5 -2.71 10.41 -1.21
C HIS A 5 -3.85 9.46 -0.90
N MET A 6 -3.56 8.47 -0.07
CA MET A 6 -4.44 7.37 0.26
C MET A 6 -5.48 7.81 1.29
N VAL A 7 -6.65 7.18 1.29
CA VAL A 7 -7.66 7.33 2.34
C VAL A 7 -7.80 6.01 3.09
N MET A 8 -8.04 6.08 4.38
CA MET A 8 -8.42 4.97 5.23
C MET A 8 -9.79 5.26 5.80
N ALA A 9 -10.67 4.26 5.82
CA ALA A 9 -11.94 4.30 6.52
C ALA A 9 -11.93 3.28 7.65
N ARG A 10 -12.38 3.67 8.84
CA ARG A 10 -12.47 2.81 10.03
C ARG A 10 -13.90 2.74 10.53
N GLY A 11 -14.33 1.55 10.91
CA GLY A 11 -15.59 1.33 11.59
C GLY A 11 -15.99 -0.14 11.59
N THR A 12 -17.28 -0.39 11.81
CA THR A 12 -17.89 -1.73 11.68
C THR A 12 -18.08 -2.06 10.19
N LEU A 13 -16.98 -2.38 9.52
CA LEU A 13 -16.94 -2.69 8.10
C LEU A 13 -16.69 -4.19 7.87
N PRO A 14 -17.28 -4.81 6.82
CA PRO A 14 -16.98 -6.18 6.48
C PRO A 14 -15.55 -6.29 5.90
N SER A 15 -14.96 -7.48 5.97
CA SER A 15 -13.75 -7.76 5.20
C SER A 15 -14.08 -7.67 3.71
N PHE A 16 -13.31 -6.87 2.97
CA PHE A 16 -13.51 -6.64 1.55
C PHE A 16 -12.20 -6.30 0.82
N GLN A 17 -12.01 -6.97 -0.31
CA GLN A 17 -10.85 -6.82 -1.19
C GLN A 17 -11.40 -6.76 -2.60
N GLY A 18 -11.35 -5.59 -3.22
CA GLY A 18 -12.03 -5.41 -4.49
C GLY A 18 -11.66 -4.13 -5.22
N HIS A 19 -12.05 -4.09 -6.48
CA HIS A 19 -11.84 -2.97 -7.38
C HIS A 19 -13.18 -2.58 -8.02
N CYS A 20 -13.52 -1.30 -7.97
CA CYS A 20 -14.54 -0.71 -8.82
C CYS A 20 -13.85 -0.22 -10.09
N ILE A 21 -14.31 -0.72 -11.25
CA ILE A 21 -13.72 -0.45 -12.56
C ILE A 21 -14.72 0.35 -13.40
N ASP A 22 -14.33 1.54 -13.82
CA ASP A 22 -15.07 2.37 -14.77
C ASP A 22 -14.27 2.46 -16.08
N GLY A 23 -14.71 1.69 -17.08
CA GLY A 23 -13.98 1.53 -18.35
C GLY A 23 -12.57 0.95 -18.13
N ALA A 24 -11.55 1.72 -18.47
CA ALA A 24 -10.14 1.32 -18.30
C ALA A 24 -9.53 1.79 -16.97
N GLN A 25 -10.28 2.50 -16.12
CA GLN A 25 -9.78 3.11 -14.89
C GLN A 25 -10.27 2.35 -13.66
N THR A 26 -9.38 2.16 -12.70
CA THR A 26 -9.74 1.65 -11.37
C THR A 26 -10.18 2.83 -10.52
N ARG A 27 -11.48 3.13 -10.56
CA ARG A 27 -12.12 4.22 -9.81
C ARG A 27 -11.79 4.17 -8.33
N LEU A 28 -12.03 3.00 -7.72
CA LEU A 28 -11.79 2.73 -6.31
C LEU A 28 -11.18 1.34 -6.14
N THR A 29 -10.15 1.24 -5.30
CA THR A 29 -9.63 -0.03 -4.80
C THR A 29 -9.81 -0.07 -3.31
N ILE A 30 -10.37 -1.14 -2.78
CA ILE A 30 -10.51 -1.35 -1.34
C ILE A 30 -9.67 -2.56 -0.96
N THR A 31 -8.88 -2.41 0.10
CA THR A 31 -8.24 -3.53 0.79
C THR A 31 -8.50 -3.38 2.27
N SER A 32 -9.16 -4.35 2.87
CA SER A 32 -9.47 -4.33 4.29
C SER A 32 -8.46 -5.07 5.15
N GLU A 33 -8.25 -4.59 6.37
CA GLU A 33 -7.56 -5.27 7.46
C GLU A 33 -8.46 -5.27 8.70
N CYS A 34 -8.62 -6.42 9.36
CA CYS A 34 -9.37 -6.50 10.62
C CYS A 34 -8.46 -6.07 11.77
N LEU A 35 -8.83 -5.01 12.49
CA LEU A 35 -8.10 -4.61 13.70
C LEU A 35 -8.48 -5.48 14.89
N ASP A 36 -9.78 -5.74 15.03
CA ASP A 36 -10.35 -6.63 16.05
C ASP A 36 -11.72 -7.16 15.60
N ARG A 37 -12.48 -7.77 16.52
CA ARG A 37 -13.78 -8.37 16.24
C ARG A 37 -14.84 -7.39 15.72
N ASN A 38 -14.71 -6.10 16.03
CA ASN A 38 -15.72 -5.09 15.77
C ASN A 38 -15.22 -3.96 14.85
N ARG A 39 -13.92 -3.88 14.60
CA ARG A 39 -13.31 -2.80 13.81
C ARG A 39 -12.49 -3.35 12.65
N THR A 40 -12.77 -2.80 11.47
CA THR A 40 -12.05 -3.07 10.24
C THR A 40 -11.58 -1.74 9.66
N ILE A 41 -10.35 -1.72 9.13
CA ILE A 41 -9.83 -0.63 8.31
C ILE A 41 -9.99 -1.00 6.86
N TRP A 42 -10.58 -0.11 6.07
CA TRP A 42 -10.51 -0.13 4.62
C TRP A 42 -9.47 0.87 4.14
N GLN A 43 -8.46 0.42 3.42
CA GLN A 43 -7.59 1.31 2.66
C GLN A 43 -8.17 1.52 1.27
N LEU A 44 -8.36 2.79 0.91
CA LEU A 44 -8.97 3.24 -0.33
C LEU A 44 -7.86 3.78 -1.25
N GLY A 45 -7.64 3.05 -2.35
CA GLY A 45 -6.72 3.41 -3.42
C GLY A 45 -7.45 3.57 -4.75
N GLY A 46 -6.72 3.37 -5.84
CA GLY A 46 -7.23 3.62 -7.19
C GLY A 46 -7.19 5.11 -7.53
N GLN A 47 -8.14 5.55 -8.34
CA GLN A 47 -8.16 6.91 -8.87
C GLN A 47 -8.34 7.97 -7.78
N ILE A 48 -9.10 7.67 -6.72
CA ILE A 48 -9.23 8.53 -5.53
C ILE A 48 -7.84 8.94 -5.01
N ALA A 49 -6.95 7.97 -4.85
CA ALA A 49 -5.62 8.22 -4.30
C ALA A 49 -4.64 8.83 -5.31
N GLU A 50 -4.81 8.54 -6.60
CA GLU A 50 -3.98 9.11 -7.67
C GLU A 50 -4.31 10.58 -7.95
N GLN A 51 -5.58 10.94 -7.94
CA GLN A 51 -6.05 12.31 -8.19
C GLN A 51 -6.01 13.17 -6.91
N GLY A 52 -6.14 12.55 -5.74
CA GLY A 52 -6.13 13.22 -4.44
C GLY A 52 -4.78 13.79 -3.98
N VAL A 53 -3.70 13.59 -4.75
CA VAL A 53 -2.33 14.02 -4.38
C VAL A 53 -2.27 15.50 -3.99
N ASN A 54 -2.98 16.34 -4.74
CA ASN A 54 -3.00 17.79 -4.55
C ASN A 54 -4.16 18.27 -3.66
N SER A 55 -5.01 17.36 -3.18
CA SER A 55 -6.14 17.70 -2.31
C SER A 55 -5.70 17.85 -0.86
N SER A 56 -6.41 18.70 -0.12
CA SER A 56 -6.37 18.69 1.34
C SER A 56 -6.91 17.34 1.86
N PRO A 57 -6.52 16.90 3.08
CA PRO A 57 -7.14 15.74 3.71
C PRO A 57 -8.67 15.83 3.77
N GLU A 58 -9.21 16.99 4.12
CA GLU A 58 -10.64 17.26 4.30
C GLU A 58 -11.40 17.10 2.97
N ASP A 59 -10.87 17.67 1.88
CA ASP A 59 -11.46 17.54 0.55
C ASP A 59 -11.42 16.10 0.06
N LEU A 60 -10.30 15.41 0.31
CA LEU A 60 -10.13 14.04 -0.09
C LEU A 60 -11.06 13.09 0.68
N VAL A 61 -11.27 13.32 1.98
CA VAL A 61 -12.25 12.58 2.78
C VAL A 61 -13.66 12.77 2.22
N ARG A 62 -14.08 14.02 1.97
CA ARG A 62 -15.41 14.29 1.38
C ARG A 62 -15.58 13.62 0.02
N HIS A 63 -14.54 13.64 -0.81
CA HIS A 63 -14.55 12.94 -2.09
C HIS A 63 -14.65 11.42 -1.92
N ALA A 64 -13.88 10.82 -1.01
CA ALA A 64 -13.93 9.38 -0.74
C ALA A 64 -15.30 8.94 -0.20
N VAL A 65 -15.94 9.74 0.65
CA VAL A 65 -17.29 9.49 1.17
C VAL A 65 -18.31 9.48 0.03
N ALA A 66 -18.26 10.48 -0.87
CA ALA A 66 -19.14 10.52 -2.03
C ALA A 66 -18.94 9.31 -2.95
N GLU A 67 -17.69 8.91 -3.16
CA GLU A 67 -17.32 7.74 -3.97
C GLU A 67 -17.79 6.42 -3.34
N LEU A 68 -17.64 6.25 -2.03
CA LEU A 68 -18.17 5.08 -1.31
C LEU A 68 -19.70 5.00 -1.41
N LYS A 69 -20.41 6.11 -1.21
CA LYS A 69 -21.88 6.15 -1.34
C LYS A 69 -22.33 5.82 -2.77
N ALA A 70 -21.58 6.26 -3.78
CA ALA A 70 -21.89 5.98 -5.18
C ALA A 70 -21.60 4.52 -5.59
N THR A 71 -20.52 3.92 -5.07
CA THR A 71 -20.05 2.60 -5.48
C THR A 71 -20.58 1.45 -4.61
N LEU A 72 -20.84 1.72 -3.32
CA LEU A 72 -21.27 0.75 -2.31
C LEU A 72 -22.40 1.35 -1.45
N PRO A 73 -23.59 1.63 -2.02
CA PRO A 73 -24.66 2.38 -1.35
C PRO A 73 -25.24 1.69 -0.11
N SER A 74 -24.99 0.39 0.08
CA SER A 74 -25.46 -0.37 1.24
C SER A 74 -24.56 -0.24 2.48
N ILE A 75 -23.38 0.39 2.36
CA ILE A 75 -22.49 0.62 3.49
C ILE A 75 -22.94 1.88 4.23
N ASP A 76 -23.05 1.80 5.55
CA ASP A 76 -23.23 2.97 6.40
C ASP A 76 -21.92 3.76 6.49
N VAL A 77 -21.74 4.70 5.57
CA VAL A 77 -20.53 5.53 5.48
C VAL A 77 -20.53 6.64 6.54
N ASP A 78 -21.69 7.03 7.05
CA ASP A 78 -21.83 8.20 7.93
C ASP A 78 -21.37 7.92 9.37
N SER A 79 -21.32 6.64 9.78
CA SER A 79 -20.75 6.20 11.06
C SER A 79 -19.24 5.92 11.01
N LEU A 80 -18.61 6.08 9.85
CA LEU A 80 -17.18 5.81 9.68
C LEU A 80 -16.31 7.02 10.03
N GLU A 81 -15.08 6.70 10.42
CA GLU A 81 -14.01 7.68 10.50
C GLU A 81 -13.03 7.51 9.37
N PHE A 82 -12.39 8.61 8.99
CA PHE A 82 -11.48 8.65 7.87
C PHE A 82 -10.14 9.26 8.28
N ALA A 83 -9.06 8.74 7.74
CA ALA A 83 -7.75 9.37 7.81
C ALA A 83 -7.09 9.31 6.44
N THR A 84 -6.11 10.17 6.18
CA THR A 84 -5.36 10.14 4.93
C THR A 84 -3.88 10.01 5.20
N TYR A 85 -3.14 9.44 4.25
CA TYR A 85 -1.69 9.40 4.30
C TYR A 85 -1.09 9.52 2.90
N ARG A 86 0.13 10.06 2.82
CA ARG A 86 0.85 10.23 1.54
C ARG A 86 1.95 9.20 1.42
N ILE A 87 2.08 8.62 0.23
CA ILE A 87 3.15 7.66 -0.07
C ILE A 87 3.64 7.80 -1.51
N ASP A 88 4.96 7.73 -1.69
CA ASP A 88 5.59 7.70 -3.00
C ASP A 88 5.78 6.26 -3.46
N ARG A 89 5.23 5.91 -4.64
CA ARG A 89 5.57 4.65 -5.28
C ARG A 89 7.02 4.68 -5.76
N ALA A 90 7.81 3.71 -5.31
CA ALA A 90 9.17 3.47 -5.77
C ALA A 90 9.15 2.57 -7.02
N GLU A 91 9.28 3.19 -8.20
CA GLU A 91 9.30 2.50 -9.50
C GLU A 91 10.45 3.04 -10.34
N ARG A 92 11.01 2.19 -11.22
CA ARG A 92 12.04 2.62 -12.17
C ARG A 92 11.45 3.63 -13.16
N LYS A 93 12.17 4.73 -13.42
CA LYS A 93 11.76 5.75 -14.40
C LYS A 93 11.73 5.12 -15.81
N SER A 94 10.55 5.06 -16.42
CA SER A 94 10.39 4.69 -17.84
C SER A 94 10.49 5.94 -18.72
N ARG A 95 10.98 5.81 -19.96
CA ARG A 95 11.10 6.94 -20.91
C ARG A 95 9.76 7.61 -21.24
N LEU A 96 8.67 6.83 -21.21
CA LEU A 96 7.32 7.28 -21.54
C LEU A 96 6.44 7.55 -20.31
N GLY A 97 6.99 7.44 -19.09
CA GLY A 97 6.20 7.62 -17.85
C GLY A 97 5.12 6.55 -17.61
N MET A 98 4.99 5.54 -18.48
CA MET A 98 4.03 4.47 -18.35
C MET A 98 4.31 3.62 -17.12
N ARG A 99 3.23 3.17 -16.47
CA ARG A 99 3.26 2.22 -15.35
C ARG A 99 3.87 0.89 -15.84
N PRO A 100 4.96 0.40 -15.23
CA PRO A 100 5.48 -0.91 -15.59
C PRO A 100 4.46 -2.00 -15.24
N ASP A 101 4.27 -2.95 -16.16
CA ASP A 101 3.41 -4.12 -16.00
C ASP A 101 4.15 -5.33 -15.38
N SER A 102 5.45 -5.18 -15.16
CA SER A 102 6.35 -6.24 -14.73
C SER A 102 7.45 -5.69 -13.80
N PRO A 103 8.06 -6.55 -12.97
CA PRO A 103 9.20 -6.15 -12.15
C PRO A 103 10.35 -5.60 -12.97
N GLN A 104 11.01 -4.60 -12.41
CA GLN A 104 12.18 -3.95 -12.99
C GLN A 104 13.41 -4.43 -12.24
N ILE A 105 14.34 -5.07 -12.93
CA ILE A 105 15.61 -5.54 -12.37
C ILE A 105 16.73 -4.92 -13.21
N GLN A 106 17.72 -4.34 -12.55
CA GLN A 106 18.88 -3.74 -13.18
C GLN A 106 20.14 -4.25 -12.49
N ARG A 107 21.10 -4.71 -13.29
CA ARG A 107 22.45 -5.06 -12.82
C ARG A 107 23.43 -4.00 -13.30
N VAL A 108 24.28 -3.52 -12.39
CA VAL A 108 25.45 -2.69 -12.70
C VAL A 108 26.62 -3.29 -11.95
N GLN A 109 27.59 -3.84 -12.69
CA GLN A 109 28.69 -4.62 -12.11
C GLN A 109 28.16 -5.72 -11.17
N ASN A 110 28.59 -5.76 -9.92
CA ASN A 110 28.16 -6.73 -8.91
C ASN A 110 26.91 -6.31 -8.11
N VAL A 111 26.27 -5.19 -8.46
CA VAL A 111 25.06 -4.71 -7.77
C VAL A 111 23.82 -5.03 -8.59
N ILE A 112 22.83 -5.64 -7.95
CA ILE A 112 21.50 -5.89 -8.51
C ILE A 112 20.50 -5.01 -7.77
N THR A 113 19.84 -4.10 -8.48
CA THR A 113 18.75 -3.28 -7.96
C THR A 113 17.43 -3.76 -8.55
N CYS A 114 16.40 -3.91 -7.73
CA CYS A 114 15.08 -4.35 -8.17
C CYS A 114 13.97 -3.46 -7.62
N TRP A 115 12.94 -3.27 -8.44
CA TRP A 115 11.65 -2.71 -8.05
C TRP A 115 10.56 -3.70 -8.46
N PRO A 116 9.79 -4.24 -7.51
CA PRO A 116 8.74 -5.19 -7.83
C PRO A 116 7.56 -4.54 -8.56
N THR A 117 7.40 -3.21 -8.47
CA THR A 117 6.30 -2.37 -9.04
C THR A 117 4.90 -2.65 -8.49
N LYS A 118 4.63 -3.88 -8.03
CA LYS A 118 3.49 -4.28 -7.20
C LYS A 118 3.96 -5.30 -6.18
N LEU A 119 3.40 -5.31 -4.97
CA LEU A 119 3.77 -6.30 -3.95
C LEU A 119 3.54 -7.74 -4.44
N ALA A 120 2.47 -7.99 -5.20
CA ALA A 120 2.17 -9.28 -5.81
C ALA A 120 3.28 -9.81 -6.74
N PHE A 121 4.21 -8.97 -7.20
CA PHE A 121 5.33 -9.41 -8.00
C PHE A 121 6.62 -9.68 -7.21
N ALA A 122 6.60 -9.60 -5.87
CA ALA A 122 7.75 -9.95 -5.05
C ALA A 122 8.26 -11.39 -5.32
N PRO A 123 7.41 -12.43 -5.45
CA PRO A 123 7.88 -13.77 -5.81
C PRO A 123 8.56 -13.80 -7.18
N ARG A 124 7.98 -13.11 -8.18
CA ARG A 124 8.54 -13.02 -9.53
C ARG A 124 9.89 -12.28 -9.56
N VAL A 125 10.10 -11.31 -8.68
CA VAL A 125 11.43 -10.69 -8.50
C VAL A 125 12.42 -11.73 -8.00
N ALA A 126 12.06 -12.47 -6.95
CA ALA A 126 12.94 -13.49 -6.37
C ALA A 126 13.34 -14.55 -7.40
N GLU A 127 12.39 -15.07 -8.17
CA GLU A 127 12.64 -16.04 -9.26
C GLU A 127 13.60 -15.49 -10.31
N LYS A 128 13.37 -14.27 -10.79
CA LYS A 128 14.23 -13.64 -11.81
C LYS A 128 15.65 -13.42 -11.29
N ILE A 129 15.80 -12.98 -10.04
CA ILE A 129 17.12 -12.79 -9.42
C ILE A 129 17.81 -14.15 -9.24
N ALA A 130 17.11 -15.17 -8.76
CA ALA A 130 17.65 -16.52 -8.62
C ALA A 130 18.14 -17.07 -9.98
N HIS A 131 17.38 -16.87 -11.04
CA HIS A 131 17.78 -17.22 -12.41
C HIS A 131 19.02 -16.46 -12.87
N LEU A 132 19.04 -15.13 -12.69
CA LEU A 132 20.20 -14.27 -13.01
C LEU A 132 21.46 -14.76 -12.30
N LEU A 133 21.38 -15.05 -10.99
CA LEU A 133 22.51 -15.54 -10.19
C LEU A 133 23.03 -16.88 -10.70
N LYS A 134 22.14 -17.84 -10.98
CA LYS A 134 22.52 -19.21 -11.36
C LYS A 134 22.97 -19.32 -12.82
N SER A 135 22.21 -18.75 -13.73
CA SER A 135 22.35 -19.01 -15.17
C SER A 135 23.28 -18.02 -15.86
N GLU A 136 23.25 -16.75 -15.46
CA GLU A 136 24.08 -15.72 -16.10
C GLU A 136 25.39 -15.49 -15.35
N LEU A 137 25.34 -15.48 -14.01
CA LEU A 137 26.51 -15.21 -13.18
C LEU A 137 27.21 -16.46 -12.68
N GLN A 138 26.60 -17.63 -12.89
CA GLN A 138 27.15 -18.93 -12.50
C GLN A 138 27.54 -19.00 -11.01
N ILE A 139 26.83 -18.25 -10.16
CA ILE A 139 27.05 -18.25 -8.71
C ILE A 139 26.45 -19.55 -8.15
N PRO A 140 27.23 -20.42 -7.49
CA PRO A 140 26.71 -21.65 -6.91
C PRO A 140 25.68 -21.32 -5.83
N GLY A 141 24.53 -22.00 -5.88
CA GLY A 141 23.38 -21.69 -5.01
C GLY A 141 23.59 -22.02 -3.52
N THR A 142 24.60 -22.84 -3.21
CA THR A 142 25.05 -23.11 -1.84
C THR A 142 26.55 -23.34 -1.86
N ASN A 143 27.26 -22.73 -0.91
CA ASN A 143 28.61 -23.11 -0.53
C ASN A 143 28.51 -23.55 0.95
N PRO A 144 28.94 -24.75 1.33
CA PRO A 144 28.98 -25.19 2.72
C PRO A 144 29.72 -24.21 3.64
N ASP A 145 30.72 -23.49 3.11
CA ASP A 145 31.47 -22.46 3.82
C ASP A 145 30.68 -21.15 4.02
N TRP A 146 29.55 -20.99 3.31
CA TRP A 146 28.66 -19.84 3.37
C TRP A 146 27.38 -20.13 4.15
N ALA A 147 27.35 -21.13 5.02
CA ALA A 147 26.29 -21.24 6.02
C ALA A 147 26.54 -20.14 7.07
N PRO A 148 26.01 -18.91 6.89
CA PRO A 148 26.39 -17.83 7.76
C PRO A 148 25.63 -18.10 9.05
N ALA A 149 26.36 -18.50 10.11
CA ALA A 149 25.81 -18.34 11.44
C ALA A 149 25.37 -16.88 11.54
N ARG A 150 24.08 -16.65 11.82
CA ARG A 150 23.57 -15.29 12.00
C ARG A 150 24.53 -14.61 12.98
N PRO A 151 25.22 -13.52 12.58
CA PRO A 151 26.18 -12.93 13.48
C PRO A 151 25.44 -12.50 14.75
N ALA A 152 25.88 -13.00 15.90
CA ALA A 152 25.16 -12.85 17.17
C ALA A 152 24.92 -11.37 17.52
N ASP A 153 25.81 -10.50 17.05
CA ASP A 153 25.84 -9.06 17.33
C ASP A 153 24.99 -8.23 16.36
N TRP A 154 24.28 -8.84 15.40
CA TRP A 154 23.44 -8.10 14.46
C TRP A 154 22.10 -7.70 15.07
N THR A 155 21.86 -6.39 15.09
CA THR A 155 20.57 -5.80 15.48
C THR A 155 19.46 -6.28 14.54
N ILE A 156 18.33 -6.71 15.11
CA ILE A 156 17.11 -7.03 14.35
C ILE A 156 16.39 -5.71 14.07
N PRO A 157 16.08 -5.38 12.81
CA PRO A 157 15.24 -4.22 12.52
C PRO A 157 13.82 -4.44 13.08
N ALA A 158 13.23 -3.41 13.66
CA ALA A 158 11.83 -3.44 14.08
C ALA A 158 10.89 -3.56 12.87
N VAL A 159 9.71 -4.14 13.09
CA VAL A 159 8.63 -4.14 12.11
C VAL A 159 8.04 -2.74 12.04
N ALA A 160 7.83 -2.21 10.82
CA ALA A 160 7.23 -0.91 10.64
C ALA A 160 5.75 -0.92 11.08
N GLN A 161 5.31 0.16 11.72
CA GLN A 161 3.91 0.37 12.04
C GLN A 161 3.07 0.52 10.76
N ALA A 162 1.85 -0.03 10.79
CA ALA A 162 0.90 0.17 9.72
C ALA A 162 0.45 1.65 9.66
N PRO A 163 0.00 2.17 8.50
CA PRO A 163 -0.40 3.57 8.38
C PRO A 163 -1.45 4.01 9.40
N TRP A 164 -2.43 3.17 9.74
CA TRP A 164 -3.48 3.48 10.72
C TRP A 164 -3.04 3.44 12.18
N GLU A 165 -1.83 2.96 12.47
CA GLU A 165 -1.25 2.96 13.82
C GLU A 165 -0.43 4.23 14.10
N GLN A 166 -0.17 5.03 13.05
CA GLN A 166 0.54 6.29 13.16
C GLN A 166 -0.33 7.36 13.82
N ASP A 167 0.32 8.42 14.31
CA ASP A 167 -0.37 9.58 14.87
C ASP A 167 -0.93 10.44 13.73
N LEU A 168 -2.19 10.19 13.39
CA LEU A 168 -2.91 10.83 12.28
C LEU A 168 -4.16 11.55 12.80
N THR A 169 -4.51 12.65 12.15
CA THR A 169 -5.82 13.28 12.31
C THR A 169 -6.89 12.38 11.68
N TRP A 170 -7.90 12.02 12.46
CA TRP A 170 -9.09 11.34 11.98
C TRP A 170 -10.21 12.36 11.76
N TYR A 171 -11.04 12.11 10.74
CA TYR A 171 -12.11 12.97 10.28
C TYR A 171 -13.42 12.18 10.23
N ASN A 172 -14.56 12.83 10.44
CA ASN A 172 -15.85 12.24 10.11
C ASN A 172 -16.14 12.31 8.61
N GLY A 173 -17.27 11.76 8.16
CA GLY A 173 -17.68 11.77 6.74
C GLY A 173 -17.87 13.17 6.13
N ALA A 174 -17.97 14.24 6.93
CA ALA A 174 -18.03 15.62 6.46
C ALA A 174 -16.64 16.26 6.28
N GLY A 175 -15.55 15.53 6.58
CA GLY A 175 -14.19 16.05 6.55
C GLY A 175 -13.87 16.94 7.76
N MET A 176 -14.61 16.83 8.87
CA MET A 176 -14.30 17.56 10.10
C MET A 176 -13.43 16.70 11.03
N PRO A 177 -12.33 17.24 11.59
CA PRO A 177 -11.48 16.52 12.54
C PRO A 177 -12.27 16.00 13.74
N GLN A 178 -11.87 14.83 14.26
CA GLN A 178 -12.43 14.22 15.46
C GLN A 178 -11.45 14.37 16.63
N GLU A 179 -11.91 14.96 17.73
CA GLU A 179 -11.08 15.17 18.95
C GLU A 179 -10.78 13.87 19.69
N THR A 180 -11.59 12.84 19.50
CA THR A 180 -11.37 11.49 20.04
C THR A 180 -11.67 10.49 18.94
N PRO A 181 -10.65 9.80 18.38
CA PRO A 181 -10.89 8.77 17.40
C PRO A 181 -11.72 7.63 18.03
N LEU A 182 -12.61 6.94 17.29
CA LEU A 182 -13.35 5.74 17.75
C LEU A 182 -12.32 4.84 18.44
N ALA A 183 -12.45 4.75 19.76
CA ALA A 183 -11.37 4.51 20.72
C ALA A 183 -10.28 3.59 20.18
N LYS A 184 -8.99 3.93 20.37
CA LYS A 184 -7.86 2.98 20.29
C LYS A 184 -8.06 1.90 21.38
N ALA A 185 -9.00 0.99 21.19
CA ALA A 185 -9.28 -0.06 22.15
C ALA A 185 -8.20 -1.13 22.00
N GLY A 186 -7.37 -1.27 23.05
CA GLY A 186 -6.57 -2.45 23.39
C GLY A 186 -5.37 -2.72 22.51
#